data_AF-A0A8B7D6A0-F1
#
_entry.id   AF-A0A8B7D6A0-F1
#
_cell.length_a   1.000
_cell.length_b   1.000
_cell.length_c   1.000
_cell.angle_alpha   90.00
_cell.angle_beta   90.00
_cell.angle_gamma   90.00
#
_symmetry.space_group_name_H-M   'P 1'
#
loop_
_entity.id
_entity.type
_entity.pdbx_description
1 polymer ?
#
loop_
_entity_poly.entity_id
_entity_poly.type
_entity_poly.pdbx_seq_one_letter_code
_entity_poly.pdbx_strand_id
1 'polypeptide(L)'
;METLQKMDSNILFDFLSWNDLDRAFKILDTSDDIDVFYYDGVLFEHTLSRGNVDLFKALMTCFEKQHPNKDQIYEDKKKRLLQILDDCASNMEHSSEMKKVLSDYIDLDDGYDNIGNNDYSNIHENVNCVDIAITTDKSKSTSLELNLKSCSSHVNSNNENANEKKL
;
A
#
# COMPACT_ATOMS: atom_id res chain seq x y z
N MET A 1 12.77 -0.43 -31.73
CA MET A 1 11.51 0.34 -31.55
C MET A 1 11.38 0.82 -30.09
N GLU A 2 12.46 1.21 -29.41
CA GLU A 2 12.41 1.67 -28.00
C GLU A 2 12.36 3.21 -27.86
N THR A 3 12.41 3.96 -28.97
CA THR A 3 12.54 5.43 -28.94
C THR A 3 11.22 6.17 -28.83
N LEU A 4 10.08 5.53 -29.13
CA LEU A 4 8.77 6.18 -29.09
C LEU A 4 8.14 6.20 -27.68
N GLN A 5 8.30 5.11 -26.89
CA GLN A 5 7.73 5.01 -25.54
C GLN A 5 8.29 6.05 -24.54
N LYS A 6 9.50 6.57 -24.77
CA LYS A 6 10.08 7.59 -23.88
C LYS A 6 9.58 9.01 -24.14
N MET A 7 8.93 9.25 -25.27
CA MET A 7 8.63 10.60 -25.72
C MET A 7 7.55 11.27 -24.87
N ASP A 8 6.48 10.54 -24.53
CA ASP A 8 5.38 11.09 -23.74
C ASP A 8 5.78 11.31 -22.27
N SER A 9 6.59 10.44 -21.68
CA SER A 9 7.13 10.67 -20.32
C SER A 9 8.08 11.86 -20.25
N ASN A 10 8.94 12.06 -21.26
CA ASN A 10 9.79 13.26 -21.35
C ASN A 10 8.93 14.52 -21.42
N ILE A 11 7.91 14.54 -22.29
CA ILE A 11 7.03 15.69 -22.48
C ILE A 11 6.21 15.95 -21.20
N LEU A 12 5.71 14.90 -20.54
CA LEU A 12 5.03 15.03 -19.26
C LEU A 12 5.96 15.67 -18.22
N PHE A 13 7.19 15.16 -18.09
CA PHE A 13 8.18 15.71 -17.18
C PHE A 13 8.49 17.20 -17.46
N ASP A 14 8.60 17.61 -18.72
CA ASP A 14 8.78 19.01 -19.11
C ASP A 14 7.62 19.89 -18.63
N PHE A 15 6.37 19.44 -18.84
CA PHE A 15 5.20 20.18 -18.36
C PHE A 15 5.11 20.25 -16.84
N LEU A 16 5.46 19.18 -16.13
CA LEU A 16 5.56 19.21 -14.66
C LEU A 16 6.60 20.22 -14.20
N SER A 17 7.77 20.22 -14.84
CA SER A 17 8.87 21.15 -14.55
C SER A 17 8.44 22.61 -14.75
N TRP A 18 7.68 22.89 -15.80
CA TRP A 18 7.10 24.23 -16.07
C TRP A 18 5.86 24.57 -15.25
N ASN A 19 5.38 23.64 -14.41
CA ASN A 19 4.12 23.78 -13.66
C ASN A 19 2.88 23.98 -14.56
N ASP A 20 2.91 23.47 -15.79
CA ASP A 20 1.80 23.48 -16.73
C ASP A 20 0.89 22.26 -16.48
N LEU A 21 0.15 22.33 -15.37
CA LEU A 21 -0.67 21.21 -14.89
C LEU A 21 -1.79 20.86 -15.87
N ASP A 22 -2.38 21.84 -16.55
CA ASP A 22 -3.44 21.61 -17.53
C ASP A 22 -2.97 20.69 -18.66
N ARG A 23 -1.75 20.93 -19.18
CA ARG A 23 -1.17 20.05 -20.20
C ARG A 23 -0.70 18.72 -19.64
N ALA A 24 -0.17 18.70 -18.42
CA ALA A 24 0.20 17.45 -17.76
C ALA A 24 -1.00 16.52 -17.60
N PHE A 25 -2.15 17.03 -17.11
CA PHE A 25 -3.38 16.26 -17.02
C PHE A 25 -3.89 15.81 -18.38
N LYS A 26 -3.84 16.68 -19.39
CA LYS A 26 -4.23 16.31 -20.75
C LYS A 26 -3.42 15.13 -21.30
N ILE A 27 -2.11 15.09 -21.02
CA ILE A 27 -1.26 13.97 -21.42
C ILE A 27 -1.65 12.69 -20.68
N LEU A 28 -1.82 12.76 -19.35
CA LEU A 28 -2.20 11.60 -18.54
C LEU A 28 -3.56 11.00 -18.93
N ASP A 29 -4.48 11.83 -19.42
CA ASP A 29 -5.80 11.39 -19.90
C ASP A 29 -5.74 10.73 -21.29
N THR A 30 -4.88 11.26 -22.19
CA THR A 30 -4.88 10.89 -23.61
C THR A 30 -3.81 9.90 -24.03
N SER A 31 -2.72 9.78 -23.27
CA SER A 31 -1.63 8.85 -23.58
C SER A 31 -1.78 7.54 -22.81
N ASP A 32 -1.65 6.43 -23.52
CA ASP A 32 -1.59 5.09 -22.94
C ASP A 32 -0.13 4.64 -22.66
N ASP A 33 0.84 5.38 -23.20
CA ASP A 33 2.26 4.99 -23.26
C ASP A 33 3.15 5.74 -22.24
N ILE A 34 2.55 6.32 -21.19
CA ILE A 34 3.31 6.99 -20.12
C ILE A 34 4.06 5.98 -19.27
N ASP A 35 5.38 5.95 -19.34
CA ASP A 35 6.18 5.21 -18.36
C ASP A 35 6.13 5.94 -17.00
N VAL A 36 5.28 5.46 -16.09
CA VAL A 36 5.19 6.01 -14.71
C VAL A 36 6.46 5.74 -13.89
N PHE A 37 7.32 4.81 -14.32
CA PHE A 37 8.62 4.51 -13.70
C PHE A 37 9.75 5.35 -14.30
N TYR A 38 9.42 6.36 -15.12
CA TYR A 38 10.38 7.24 -15.77
C TYR A 38 11.39 7.81 -14.76
N TYR A 39 12.68 7.68 -15.09
CA TYR A 39 13.83 7.98 -14.21
C TYR A 39 13.62 7.51 -12.76
N ASP A 40 13.22 6.24 -12.59
CA ASP A 40 12.98 5.60 -11.29
C ASP A 40 11.97 6.36 -10.40
N GLY A 41 10.95 6.95 -11.03
CA GLY A 41 9.83 7.56 -10.33
C GLY A 41 9.91 9.08 -10.16
N VAL A 42 10.74 9.77 -10.95
CA VAL A 42 10.87 11.24 -10.88
C VAL A 42 9.53 11.98 -11.01
N LEU A 43 8.55 11.41 -11.71
CA LEU A 43 7.20 11.97 -11.83
C LEU A 43 6.48 11.99 -10.47
N PHE A 44 6.64 10.94 -9.66
CA PHE A 44 6.10 10.86 -8.31
C PHE A 44 6.86 11.78 -7.36
N GLU A 45 8.19 11.79 -7.41
CA GLU A 45 9.03 12.71 -6.63
C GLU A 45 8.62 14.16 -6.86
N HIS A 46 8.45 14.55 -8.12
CA HIS A 46 8.05 15.92 -8.47
C HIS A 46 6.64 16.25 -7.95
N THR A 47 5.72 15.30 -8.06
CA THR A 47 4.33 15.48 -7.63
C THR A 47 4.22 15.60 -6.11
N LEU A 48 4.93 14.74 -5.39
CA LEU A 48 4.98 14.69 -3.93
C LEU A 48 5.64 15.93 -3.35
N SER A 49 6.78 16.36 -3.88
CA SER A 49 7.48 17.58 -3.44
C SER A 49 6.65 18.86 -3.61
N ARG A 50 5.70 18.87 -4.55
CA ARG A 50 4.74 19.97 -4.74
C ARG A 50 3.44 19.80 -3.95
N GLY A 51 3.27 18.67 -3.25
CA GLY A 51 2.03 18.34 -2.53
C GLY A 51 0.80 18.27 -3.43
N ASN A 52 0.96 17.99 -4.72
CA ASN A 52 -0.14 18.00 -5.69
C ASN A 52 -0.87 16.65 -5.68
N VAL A 53 -1.92 16.57 -4.87
CA VAL A 53 -2.71 15.36 -4.65
C VAL A 53 -3.44 14.88 -5.92
N ASP A 54 -3.96 15.81 -6.73
CA ASP A 54 -4.71 15.44 -7.93
C ASP A 54 -3.80 14.83 -9.00
N LEU A 55 -2.61 15.42 -9.17
CA LEU A 55 -1.61 14.88 -10.08
C LEU A 55 -1.11 13.51 -9.60
N PHE A 56 -0.97 13.32 -8.28
CA PHE A 56 -0.59 12.02 -7.71
C PHE A 56 -1.63 10.95 -8.06
N LYS A 57 -2.91 11.24 -7.82
CA LYS A 57 -4.01 10.34 -8.17
C LYS A 57 -4.07 10.05 -9.67
N ALA A 58 -3.79 11.03 -10.52
CA ALA A 58 -3.75 10.84 -11.96
C ALA A 58 -2.62 9.88 -12.39
N LEU A 59 -1.43 10.00 -11.79
CA LEU A 59 -0.32 9.06 -12.03
C LEU A 59 -0.66 7.64 -11.57
N MET A 60 -1.29 7.50 -10.39
CA MET A 60 -1.74 6.19 -9.89
C MET A 60 -2.81 5.58 -10.80
N THR A 61 -3.73 6.41 -11.33
CA THR A 61 -4.75 5.96 -12.28
C THR A 61 -4.12 5.51 -13.60
N CYS A 62 -3.10 6.22 -14.08
CA CYS A 62 -2.35 5.86 -15.28
C CYS A 62 -1.69 4.48 -15.12
N PHE A 63 -1.04 4.24 -13.97
CA PHE A 63 -0.48 2.92 -13.64
C PHE A 63 -1.53 1.81 -13.69
N GLU A 64 -2.68 1.99 -13.03
CA GLU A 64 -3.75 0.99 -13.03
C GLU A 64 -4.33 0.75 -14.43
N LYS A 65 -4.47 1.80 -15.24
CA LYS A 65 -4.99 1.72 -16.62
C LYS A 65 -4.07 0.88 -17.53
N GLN A 66 -2.76 0.97 -17.33
CA GLN A 66 -1.77 0.18 -18.08
C GLN A 66 -1.76 -1.31 -17.71
N HIS A 67 -2.42 -1.66 -16.60
CA HIS A 67 -2.47 -3.00 -16.07
C HIS A 67 -3.92 -3.48 -15.83
N PRO A 68 -4.73 -3.63 -16.91
CA PRO A 68 -6.13 -4.04 -16.79
C PRO A 68 -6.29 -5.46 -16.22
N ASN A 69 -5.28 -6.32 -16.41
CA ASN A 69 -5.22 -7.65 -15.82
C ASN A 69 -4.24 -7.62 -14.64
N LYS A 70 -4.74 -7.96 -13.45
CA LYS A 70 -3.96 -7.99 -12.20
C LYS A 70 -3.27 -9.35 -12.04
N ASP A 71 -2.36 -9.63 -12.96
CA ASP A 71 -1.54 -10.85 -12.96
C ASP A 71 -0.23 -10.66 -12.18
N GLN A 72 0.67 -11.65 -12.21
CA GLN A 72 1.94 -11.57 -11.51
C GLN A 72 2.82 -10.39 -11.97
N ILE A 73 2.73 -9.99 -13.25
CA ILE A 73 3.49 -8.85 -13.77
C ILE A 73 2.98 -7.55 -13.14
N TYR A 74 1.66 -7.42 -12.97
CA TYR A 74 1.08 -6.31 -12.23
C TYR A 74 1.57 -6.28 -10.78
N GLU A 75 1.55 -7.41 -10.06
CA GLU A 75 1.99 -7.46 -8.67
C GLU A 75 3.48 -7.10 -8.52
N ASP A 76 4.35 -7.60 -9.40
CA ASP A 76 5.78 -7.27 -9.40
C ASP A 76 6.02 -5.78 -9.66
N LYS A 77 5.31 -5.20 -10.63
CA LYS A 77 5.39 -3.77 -10.93
C LYS A 77 4.80 -2.90 -9.82
N LYS A 78 3.68 -3.33 -9.23
CA LYS A 78 3.05 -2.64 -8.10
C LYS A 78 4.01 -2.61 -6.92
N LYS A 79 4.65 -3.73 -6.59
CA LYS A 79 5.68 -3.77 -5.55
C LYS A 79 6.81 -2.77 -5.79
N ARG A 80 7.31 -2.68 -7.03
CA ARG A 80 8.31 -1.66 -7.40
C ARG A 80 7.78 -0.24 -7.24
N LEU A 81 6.53 0.01 -7.65
CA LEU A 81 5.90 1.31 -7.49
C LEU A 81 5.80 1.70 -6.01
N LEU A 82 5.38 0.78 -5.14
CA LEU A 82 5.30 1.04 -3.70
C LEU A 82 6.67 1.37 -3.09
N GLN A 83 7.74 0.71 -3.54
CA GLN A 83 9.12 1.06 -3.11
C GLN A 83 9.49 2.49 -3.52
N ILE A 84 9.21 2.88 -4.77
CA ILE A 84 9.44 4.26 -5.24
C ILE A 84 8.66 5.27 -4.40
N LEU A 85 7.39 4.98 -4.12
CA LEU A 85 6.56 5.86 -3.31
C LEU A 85 7.10 6.01 -1.90
N ASP A 86 7.53 4.91 -1.28
CA ASP A 86 8.13 4.90 0.06
C ASP A 86 9.42 5.72 0.11
N ASP A 87 10.33 5.50 -0.85
CA ASP A 87 11.59 6.24 -0.98
C ASP A 87 11.36 7.75 -1.19
N CYS A 88 10.40 8.11 -2.05
CA CYS A 88 10.06 9.51 -2.30
C CYS A 88 9.39 10.15 -1.07
N ALA A 89 8.48 9.43 -0.41
CA ALA A 89 7.69 9.98 0.67
C ALA A 89 8.51 10.15 1.96
N SER A 90 9.40 9.20 2.28
CA SER A 90 10.21 9.17 3.50
C SER A 90 11.12 10.38 3.68
N ASN A 91 11.48 11.05 2.58
CA ASN A 91 12.41 12.19 2.59
C ASN A 91 11.72 13.57 2.57
N MET A 92 10.39 13.63 2.71
CA MET A 92 9.61 14.85 2.51
C MET A 92 8.56 15.09 3.59
N GLU A 93 8.31 16.36 3.90
CA GLU A 93 7.16 16.75 4.73
C GLU A 93 5.91 16.84 3.86
N HIS A 94 4.93 15.97 4.12
CA HIS A 94 3.67 15.92 3.38
C HIS A 94 2.54 16.64 4.09
N SER A 95 1.66 17.27 3.32
CA SER A 95 0.39 17.78 3.83
C SER A 95 -0.47 16.62 4.39
N SER A 96 -1.38 16.93 5.31
CA SER A 96 -2.29 15.92 5.87
C SER A 96 -3.12 15.22 4.80
N GLU A 97 -3.50 15.93 3.73
CA GLU A 97 -4.22 15.38 2.60
C GLU A 97 -3.35 14.40 1.80
N MET A 98 -2.10 14.76 1.51
CA MET A 98 -1.17 13.87 0.80
C MET A 98 -0.85 12.63 1.64
N LYS A 99 -0.61 12.78 2.95
CA LYS A 99 -0.40 11.64 3.87
C LYS A 99 -1.57 10.66 3.83
N LYS A 100 -2.81 11.19 3.84
CA LYS A 100 -4.01 10.37 3.77
C LYS A 100 -4.13 9.58 2.46
N VAL A 101 -3.70 10.17 1.33
CA VAL A 101 -3.75 9.47 0.04
C VAL A 101 -2.62 8.45 -0.08
N LEU A 102 -1.43 8.78 0.45
CA LEU A 102 -0.29 7.85 0.48
C LEU A 102 -0.53 6.65 1.40
N SER A 103 -1.28 6.82 2.51
CA SER A 103 -1.58 5.72 3.44
C SER A 103 -2.43 4.59 2.83
N ASP A 104 -3.04 4.82 1.66
CA ASP A 104 -3.72 3.77 0.90
C ASP A 104 -2.72 2.82 0.21
N TYR A 105 -1.44 3.19 0.16
CA TYR A 105 -0.41 2.51 -0.63
C TYR A 105 0.83 2.12 0.19
N ILE A 106 1.28 2.99 1.10
CA ILE A 106 2.48 2.80 1.91
C ILE A 106 2.21 3.14 3.37
N ASP A 107 2.87 2.43 4.28
CA ASP A 107 2.80 2.71 5.71
C ASP A 107 3.72 3.88 6.03
N LEU A 108 3.15 5.07 6.19
CA LEU A 108 3.89 6.30 6.53
C LEU A 108 4.24 6.42 8.02
N ASP A 109 4.03 5.35 8.82
CA ASP A 109 4.20 5.41 10.27
C ASP A 109 5.67 5.69 10.60
N ASP A 110 5.92 6.91 11.09
CA ASP A 110 7.22 7.49 11.41
C ASP A 110 7.87 6.88 12.67
N GLY A 111 7.39 5.70 13.09
CA GLY A 111 7.94 4.87 14.15
C GLY A 111 8.91 3.84 13.59
N TYR A 112 10.21 4.16 13.61
CA TYR A 112 11.25 3.13 13.60
C TYR A 112 11.06 2.23 14.85
N ASP A 113 10.30 1.15 14.71
CA ASP A 113 10.40 -0.01 15.56
C ASP A 113 10.22 -1.28 14.71
N ASN A 114 11.37 -1.90 14.43
CA ASN A 114 11.59 -3.22 13.84
C ASN A 114 11.48 -3.40 12.31
N ILE A 115 12.68 -3.60 11.75
CA ILE A 115 12.96 -4.57 10.69
C ILE A 115 12.23 -5.88 11.01
N GLY A 116 11.07 -6.08 10.39
CA GLY A 116 10.30 -7.32 10.42
C GLY A 116 10.12 -7.80 8.99
N ASN A 117 10.87 -8.83 8.61
CA ASN A 117 10.75 -9.54 7.34
C ASN A 117 9.28 -9.86 7.02
N ASN A 118 8.68 -9.14 6.07
CA ASN A 118 7.37 -9.53 5.53
C ASN A 118 7.54 -10.70 4.54
N ASP A 119 7.63 -11.87 5.14
CA ASP A 119 7.25 -13.15 4.54
C ASP A 119 5.73 -13.10 4.32
N TYR A 120 5.32 -12.73 3.11
CA TYR A 120 3.90 -12.79 2.69
C TYR A 120 3.50 -14.26 2.50
N SER A 121 3.32 -14.96 3.62
CA SER A 121 2.64 -16.25 3.64
C SER A 121 1.65 -16.33 4.80
N ASN A 122 0.38 -16.07 4.44
CA ASN A 122 -0.75 -16.88 4.85
C ASN A 122 -1.12 -16.90 6.35
N ILE A 123 -1.96 -15.96 6.81
CA ILE A 123 -2.81 -16.19 7.99
C ILE A 123 -4.23 -15.67 7.74
N HIS A 124 -5.05 -16.59 7.25
CA HIS A 124 -6.45 -16.70 7.62
C HIS A 124 -6.50 -16.97 9.14
N GLU A 125 -7.15 -16.12 9.94
CA GLU A 125 -8.06 -16.53 11.03
C GLU A 125 -8.41 -15.38 12.01
N ASN A 126 -9.70 -15.04 11.98
CA ASN A 126 -10.57 -14.97 13.15
C ASN A 126 -10.18 -14.02 14.30
N VAL A 127 -10.39 -12.72 14.08
CA VAL A 127 -10.37 -11.74 15.18
C VAL A 127 -11.69 -11.80 15.94
N ASN A 128 -11.67 -12.49 17.08
CA ASN A 128 -12.71 -12.42 18.10
C ASN A 128 -12.77 -10.99 18.66
N CYS A 129 -13.91 -10.31 18.53
CA CYS A 129 -14.16 -9.04 19.21
C CYS A 129 -14.13 -9.22 20.73
N VAL A 130 -13.20 -8.54 21.40
CA VAL A 130 -13.22 -8.34 22.85
C VAL A 130 -13.95 -7.03 23.13
N ASP A 131 -15.12 -7.10 23.73
CA ASP A 131 -15.83 -5.92 24.24
C ASP A 131 -15.15 -5.42 25.51
N ILE A 132 -14.50 -4.26 25.42
CA ILE A 132 -13.88 -3.58 26.56
C ILE A 132 -14.92 -2.61 27.15
N ALA A 133 -15.53 -2.98 28.27
CA ALA A 133 -16.37 -2.07 29.04
C ALA A 133 -15.50 -1.20 29.96
N ILE A 134 -15.22 0.04 29.54
CA ILE A 134 -14.56 1.04 30.39
C ILE A 134 -15.62 1.68 31.29
N THR A 135 -15.60 1.37 32.59
CA THR A 135 -16.35 2.14 33.59
C THR A 135 -15.40 3.17 34.21
N THR A 136 -15.65 4.44 33.92
CA THR A 136 -14.82 5.54 34.42
C THR A 136 -15.43 6.06 35.72
N ASP A 137 -14.83 5.72 36.85
CA ASP A 137 -15.15 6.38 38.12
C ASP A 137 -13.94 7.17 38.63
N LYS A 138 -14.20 8.44 38.92
CA LYS A 138 -13.21 9.43 39.35
C LYS A 138 -12.82 9.17 40.80
N SER A 139 -11.75 8.39 41.03
CA SER A 139 -10.73 8.64 42.07
C SER A 139 -9.85 7.40 42.31
N LYS A 140 -8.53 7.63 42.26
CA LYS A 140 -7.45 6.83 42.85
C LYS A 140 -7.29 5.35 42.42
N SER A 141 -6.15 5.12 41.76
CA SER A 141 -5.43 3.85 41.61
C SER A 141 -6.14 2.74 40.82
N THR A 142 -5.84 2.64 39.53
CA THR A 142 -6.26 1.54 38.65
C THR A 142 -5.44 0.29 38.95
N SER A 143 -6.05 -0.69 39.63
CA SER A 143 -5.61 -2.09 39.59
C SER A 143 -6.34 -2.77 38.44
N LEU A 144 -5.59 -3.32 37.48
CA LEU A 144 -6.13 -4.05 36.34
C LEU A 144 -6.37 -5.51 36.75
N GLU A 145 -7.61 -5.88 37.07
CA GLU A 145 -7.98 -7.28 37.27
C GLU A 145 -8.38 -7.92 35.93
N LEU A 146 -7.52 -8.80 35.43
CA LEU A 146 -7.77 -9.65 34.26
C LEU A 146 -8.64 -10.84 34.67
N ASN A 147 -9.94 -10.78 34.39
CA ASN A 147 -10.84 -11.92 34.57
C ASN A 147 -10.85 -12.81 33.31
N LEU A 148 -9.93 -13.77 33.26
CA LEU A 148 -9.90 -14.84 32.26
C LEU A 148 -11.01 -15.86 32.55
N LYS A 149 -12.19 -15.68 31.93
CA LYS A 149 -13.16 -16.77 31.80
C LYS A 149 -12.63 -17.79 30.78
N SER A 150 -12.10 -18.90 31.30
CA SER A 150 -11.75 -20.07 30.51
C SER A 150 -13.02 -20.69 29.92
N CYS A 151 -13.20 -20.55 28.60
CA CYS A 151 -14.18 -21.33 27.86
C CYS A 151 -13.44 -22.53 27.24
N SER A 152 -13.65 -23.69 27.85
CA SER A 152 -13.25 -24.99 27.33
C SER A 152 -13.99 -25.28 26.02
N SER A 153 -13.25 -25.51 24.94
CA SER A 153 -13.78 -26.15 23.75
C SER A 153 -13.08 -27.50 23.55
N HIS A 154 -13.83 -28.57 23.78
CA HIS A 154 -13.49 -29.93 23.37
C HIS A 154 -13.17 -29.97 21.87
N VAL A 155 -11.96 -30.41 21.54
CA VAL A 155 -11.64 -30.88 20.18
C VAL A 155 -11.80 -32.39 20.19
N ASN A 156 -12.86 -32.85 19.54
CA ASN A 156 -13.18 -34.26 19.33
C ASN A 156 -12.39 -34.74 18.11
N SER A 157 -11.25 -35.38 18.31
CA SER A 157 -10.46 -36.00 17.24
C SER A 157 -10.83 -37.47 17.09
N ASN A 158 -11.74 -37.77 16.17
CA ASN A 158 -11.98 -39.12 15.66
C ASN A 158 -11.77 -39.13 14.15
N ASN A 159 -10.64 -39.68 13.68
CA ASN A 159 -10.65 -40.98 13.01
C ASN A 159 -9.25 -41.30 12.47
N GLU A 160 -8.55 -42.17 13.20
CA GLU A 160 -7.72 -43.18 12.58
C GLU A 160 -8.64 -44.20 11.88
N ASN A 161 -8.31 -44.58 10.66
CA ASN A 161 -8.23 -46.01 10.38
C ASN A 161 -7.35 -46.28 9.16
N ALA A 162 -6.19 -46.85 9.48
CA ALA A 162 -5.45 -47.72 8.60
C ALA A 162 -6.29 -48.95 8.25
N ASN A 163 -6.16 -49.46 7.03
CA ASN A 163 -6.34 -50.88 6.79
C ASN A 163 -5.37 -51.35 5.72
N GLU A 164 -4.31 -52.00 6.19
CA GLU A 164 -3.54 -52.98 5.44
C GLU A 164 -4.44 -54.20 5.15
N LYS A 165 -4.34 -54.80 3.94
CA LYS A 165 -4.06 -56.23 3.82
C LYS A 165 -3.75 -56.69 2.39
N LYS A 166 -2.63 -57.40 2.32
CA LYS A 166 -2.13 -58.31 1.28
C LYS A 166 -3.21 -59.23 0.68
N LEU A 167 -3.14 -59.45 -0.64
CA LEU A 167 -2.70 -60.73 -1.23
C LEU A 167 -2.31 -60.53 -2.70
#